data_AF-K1TPZ2-F1
#
_entry.id   AF-K1TPZ2-F1
#
_cell.length_a   1.000
_cell.length_b   1.000
_cell.length_c   1.000
_cell.angle_alpha   90.00
_cell.angle_beta   90.00
_cell.angle_gamma   90.00
#
_symmetry.space_group_name_H-M   'P 1'
#
loop_
_entity.id
_entity.type
_entity.pdbx_description
1 polymer ?
#
loop_
_entity_poly.entity_id
_entity_poly.type
_entity_poly.pdbx_seq_one_letter_code
_entity_poly.pdbx_strand_id
1 'polypeptide(L)'
;MLCENSKKLLPTILSRSSVFRLKTKDVFSEDAVAGAKKIVKGILSTREYNLMQALYALSDKNLADEILLVVKLILRDGMAKSVGADAVFDEECAGELARRFTRAKLISMIELTENAKLKIPKHININLLTTWLCGEYRRISWQR
;
A
#
# COMPACT_ATOMS: atom_id res chain seq x y z
N MET A 1 -17.23 -30.52 -18.22
CA MET A 1 -17.93 -29.77 -17.15
C MET A 1 -17.06 -28.57 -16.76
N LEU A 2 -17.33 -27.39 -17.27
CA LEU A 2 -16.66 -26.16 -16.84
C LEU A 2 -17.76 -25.18 -16.43
N CYS A 3 -17.83 -24.89 -15.13
CA CYS A 3 -18.77 -23.92 -14.59
C CYS A 3 -18.03 -22.59 -14.46
N GLU A 4 -18.52 -21.53 -15.11
CA GLU A 4 -17.82 -20.24 -15.21
C GLU A 4 -17.74 -19.47 -13.88
N ASN A 5 -18.65 -19.75 -12.94
CA ASN A 5 -18.75 -19.01 -11.68
C ASN A 5 -19.35 -19.89 -10.58
N SER A 6 -18.89 -19.72 -9.34
CA SER A 6 -19.41 -20.44 -8.17
C SER A 6 -20.90 -20.21 -7.94
N LYS A 7 -21.45 -19.06 -8.36
CA LYS A 7 -22.90 -18.77 -8.31
C LYS A 7 -23.75 -19.69 -9.20
N LYS A 8 -23.15 -20.28 -10.25
CA LYS A 8 -23.82 -21.22 -11.17
C LYS A 8 -23.65 -22.68 -10.74
N LEU A 9 -22.94 -22.96 -9.64
CA LEU A 9 -22.79 -24.32 -9.12
C LEU A 9 -24.06 -24.77 -8.39
N LEU A 10 -24.39 -26.06 -8.52
CA LEU A 10 -25.44 -26.68 -7.73
C LEU A 10 -25.08 -26.59 -6.23
N PRO A 11 -26.04 -26.26 -5.33
CA PRO A 11 -25.77 -26.12 -3.90
C PRO A 11 -25.11 -27.34 -3.26
N THR A 12 -25.47 -28.54 -3.74
CA THR A 12 -24.89 -29.81 -3.30
C THR A 12 -23.39 -29.93 -3.63
N ILE A 13 -22.96 -29.42 -4.79
CA ILE A 13 -21.55 -29.39 -5.18
C ILE A 13 -20.83 -28.27 -4.42
N LEU A 14 -21.45 -27.10 -4.29
CA LEU A 14 -20.89 -25.95 -3.57
C LEU A 14 -20.53 -26.32 -2.12
N SER A 15 -21.42 -27.05 -1.43
CA SER A 15 -21.23 -27.49 -0.04
C SER A 15 -20.00 -28.37 0.22
N ARG A 16 -19.41 -28.95 -0.85
CA ARG A 16 -18.25 -29.86 -0.79
C ARG A 16 -17.03 -29.32 -1.53
N SER A 17 -17.06 -28.04 -1.91
CA SER A 17 -15.99 -27.40 -2.69
C SER A 17 -15.37 -26.24 -1.93
N SER A 18 -14.05 -26.07 -2.06
CA SER A 18 -13.34 -24.91 -1.54
C SER A 18 -13.22 -23.86 -2.65
N VAL A 19 -13.86 -22.70 -2.45
CA VAL A 19 -13.79 -21.59 -3.42
C VAL A 19 -12.56 -20.75 -3.12
N PHE A 20 -11.52 -20.90 -3.93
CA PHE A 20 -10.36 -20.02 -3.91
C PHE A 20 -10.56 -18.87 -4.88
N ARG A 21 -10.68 -17.64 -4.35
CA ARG A 21 -10.69 -16.44 -5.18
C ARG A 21 -9.25 -16.04 -5.47
N LEU A 22 -8.72 -16.48 -6.60
CA LEU A 22 -7.47 -15.95 -7.13
C LEU A 22 -7.73 -14.47 -7.46
N LYS A 23 -7.09 -13.55 -6.73
CA LYS A 23 -7.13 -12.14 -7.10
C LYS A 23 -6.42 -12.00 -8.45
N THR A 24 -7.18 -11.72 -9.50
CA THR A 24 -6.67 -11.19 -10.76
C THR A 24 -5.78 -9.98 -10.44
N LYS A 25 -4.72 -9.71 -11.23
CA LYS A 25 -3.85 -8.52 -11.10
C LYS A 25 -4.73 -7.34 -10.66
N ASP A 26 -4.49 -6.83 -9.45
CA ASP A 26 -5.29 -5.73 -8.91
C ASP A 26 -5.14 -4.55 -9.89
N VAL A 27 -6.21 -4.25 -10.62
CA VAL A 27 -6.24 -3.11 -11.54
C VAL A 27 -6.56 -1.92 -10.67
N PHE A 28 -5.51 -1.17 -10.31
CA PHE A 28 -5.66 0.06 -9.56
C PHE A 28 -6.02 1.23 -10.46
N SER A 29 -6.78 2.19 -9.94
CA SER A 29 -7.00 3.46 -10.63
C SER A 29 -5.66 4.19 -10.87
N GLU A 30 -5.51 4.84 -12.02
CA GLU A 30 -4.29 5.60 -12.35
C GLU A 30 -4.02 6.70 -11.31
N ASP A 31 -5.08 7.32 -10.80
CA ASP A 31 -5.02 8.32 -9.73
C ASP A 31 -4.49 7.73 -8.42
N ALA A 32 -4.92 6.52 -8.04
CA ALA A 32 -4.40 5.86 -6.85
C ALA A 32 -2.92 5.52 -6.99
N VAL A 33 -2.51 5.05 -8.17
CA VAL A 33 -1.09 4.76 -8.45
C VAL A 33 -0.26 6.05 -8.41
N ALA A 34 -0.72 7.12 -9.03
CA ALA A 34 -0.05 8.42 -9.02
C ALA A 34 0.05 8.99 -7.60
N GLY A 35 -1.04 8.91 -6.82
CA GLY A 35 -1.07 9.31 -5.42
C GLY A 35 -0.08 8.52 -4.56
N ALA A 36 -0.04 7.20 -4.73
CA ALA A 36 0.88 6.34 -4.01
C ALA A 36 2.35 6.62 -4.35
N LYS A 37 2.69 6.79 -5.63
CA LYS A 37 4.04 7.17 -6.05
C LYS A 37 4.47 8.51 -5.45
N LYS A 38 3.57 9.50 -5.40
CA LYS A 38 3.84 10.79 -4.74
C LYS A 38 4.15 10.60 -3.25
N ILE A 39 3.38 9.80 -2.54
CA ILE A 39 3.61 9.50 -1.12
C ILE A 39 4.97 8.83 -0.92
N VAL A 40 5.30 7.81 -1.73
CA VAL A 40 6.59 7.11 -1.64
C VAL A 40 7.77 8.05 -1.91
N LYS A 41 7.67 8.90 -2.95
CA LYS A 41 8.68 9.94 -3.21
C LYS A 41 8.75 10.96 -2.06
N GLY A 42 7.63 11.25 -1.39
CA GLY A 42 7.58 12.06 -0.17
C GLY A 42 8.33 11.41 1.00
N ILE A 43 8.17 10.10 1.23
CA ILE A 43 8.88 9.32 2.26
C ILE A 43 10.40 9.35 1.98
N LEU A 44 10.77 9.19 0.71
CA LEU A 44 12.15 9.31 0.22
C LEU A 44 12.65 10.77 0.26
N SER A 45 11.81 11.78 0.48
CA SER A 45 12.29 13.15 0.62
C SER A 45 12.89 13.39 2.00
N THR A 46 13.91 14.24 2.11
CA THR A 46 14.46 14.68 3.40
C THR A 46 13.58 15.69 4.12
N ARG A 47 12.80 16.48 3.38
CA ARG A 47 11.96 17.55 3.92
C ARG A 47 10.60 17.01 4.36
N GLU A 48 10.23 17.24 5.61
CA GLU A 48 8.94 16.82 6.16
C GLU A 48 7.76 17.38 5.38
N TYR A 49 7.83 18.66 5.03
CA TYR A 49 6.83 19.35 4.22
C TYR A 49 6.43 18.59 2.94
N ASN A 50 7.41 17.99 2.23
CA ASN A 50 7.14 17.26 0.99
C ASN A 50 6.32 15.99 1.22
N LEU A 51 6.53 15.31 2.36
CA LEU A 51 5.73 14.14 2.73
C LEU A 51 4.32 14.57 3.14
N MET A 52 4.21 15.64 3.93
CA MET A 52 2.91 16.17 4.35
C MET A 52 2.06 16.58 3.13
N GLN A 53 2.67 17.27 2.16
CA GLN A 53 2.01 17.66 0.91
C GLN A 53 1.60 16.42 0.09
N ALA A 54 2.45 15.40 -0.01
CA ALA A 54 2.13 14.18 -0.74
C ALA A 54 0.95 13.41 -0.11
N LEU A 55 0.87 13.39 1.22
CA LEU A 55 -0.22 12.73 1.96
C LEU A 55 -1.58 13.40 1.75
N TYR A 56 -1.63 14.64 1.23
CA TYR A 56 -2.89 15.27 0.85
C TYR A 56 -3.65 14.50 -0.25
N ALA A 57 -2.97 13.62 -0.99
CA ALA A 57 -3.62 12.68 -1.92
C ALA A 57 -4.67 11.78 -1.23
N LEU A 58 -4.58 11.57 0.09
CA LEU A 58 -5.54 10.80 0.87
C LEU A 58 -6.83 11.57 1.19
N SER A 59 -6.93 12.86 0.83
CA SER A 59 -8.11 13.70 1.11
C SER A 59 -9.40 13.13 0.50
N ASP A 60 -9.30 12.47 -0.66
CA ASP A 60 -10.40 11.70 -1.23
C ASP A 60 -10.50 10.34 -0.54
N LYS A 61 -11.54 10.17 0.29
CA LYS A 61 -11.78 8.94 1.05
C LYS A 61 -12.04 7.73 0.17
N ASN A 62 -12.60 7.91 -1.03
CA ASN A 62 -12.89 6.81 -1.94
C ASN A 62 -11.60 6.22 -2.52
N LEU A 63 -10.59 7.07 -2.73
CA LEU A 63 -9.28 6.67 -3.23
C LEU A 63 -8.27 6.35 -2.12
N ALA A 64 -8.46 6.86 -0.90
CA ALA A 64 -7.51 6.69 0.19
C ALA A 64 -7.20 5.22 0.52
N ASP A 65 -8.21 4.34 0.51
CA ASP A 65 -8.04 2.90 0.75
C ASP A 65 -7.15 2.25 -0.31
N GLU A 66 -7.39 2.60 -1.57
CA GLU A 66 -6.68 2.11 -2.73
C GLU A 66 -5.25 2.66 -2.77
N ILE A 67 -5.07 3.97 -2.56
CA ILE A 67 -3.76 4.63 -2.48
C ILE A 67 -2.89 3.97 -1.41
N LEU A 68 -3.40 3.77 -0.19
CA LEU A 68 -2.62 3.13 0.87
C LEU A 68 -2.26 1.68 0.52
N LEU A 69 -3.13 0.95 -0.18
CA LEU A 69 -2.82 -0.40 -0.64
C LEU A 69 -1.71 -0.39 -1.70
N VAL A 70 -1.73 0.57 -2.63
CA VAL A 70 -0.65 0.72 -3.62
C VAL A 70 0.67 1.16 -2.95
N VAL A 71 0.63 2.08 -1.98
CA VAL A 71 1.82 2.45 -1.18
C VAL A 71 2.44 1.23 -0.53
N LYS A 72 1.61 0.36 0.07
CA LYS A 72 2.07 -0.90 0.66
C LYS A 72 2.75 -1.81 -0.36
N LEU A 73 2.20 -1.93 -1.57
CA LEU A 73 2.80 -2.75 -2.64
C LEU A 73 4.17 -2.22 -3.06
N ILE A 74 4.31 -0.90 -3.23
CA ILE A 74 5.60 -0.28 -3.57
C ILE A 74 6.62 -0.49 -2.44
N LEU A 75 6.21 -0.34 -1.17
CA LEU A 75 7.08 -0.62 -0.02
C LEU A 75 7.51 -2.09 0.06
N ARG A 76 6.59 -3.02 -0.24
CA ARG A 76 6.89 -4.46 -0.34
C ARG A 76 7.91 -4.75 -1.43
N ASP A 77 7.78 -4.09 -2.57
CA ASP A 77 8.74 -4.24 -3.67
C ASP A 77 10.11 -3.68 -3.30
N GLY A 78 10.16 -2.56 -2.57
CA GLY A 78 11.42 -2.07 -1.98
C GLY A 78 12.05 -3.10 -1.03
N MET A 79 11.24 -3.80 -0.23
CA MET A 79 11.71 -4.91 0.61
C MET A 79 12.22 -6.08 -0.24
N ALA A 80 11.52 -6.46 -1.31
CA ALA A 80 11.96 -7.52 -2.23
C ALA A 80 13.32 -7.17 -2.86
N LYS A 81 13.50 -5.93 -3.34
CA LYS A 81 14.78 -5.46 -3.88
C LYS A 81 15.90 -5.46 -2.85
N SER A 82 15.60 -5.15 -1.59
CA SER A 82 16.60 -5.20 -0.51
C SER A 82 17.15 -6.60 -0.22
N VAL A 83 16.47 -7.66 -0.67
CA VAL A 83 16.93 -9.06 -0.57
C VAL A 83 17.38 -9.64 -1.92
N GLY A 84 17.48 -8.82 -2.97
CA GLY A 84 17.89 -9.24 -4.32
C GLY A 84 16.80 -9.88 -5.17
N ALA A 85 15.53 -9.77 -4.77
CA ALA A 85 14.39 -10.20 -5.57
C ALA A 85 13.84 -9.07 -6.45
N ASP A 86 13.11 -9.42 -7.51
CA ASP A 86 12.54 -8.45 -8.43
C ASP A 86 11.28 -7.78 -7.90
N ALA A 87 11.07 -6.51 -8.30
CA ALA A 87 9.84 -5.80 -8.01
C ALA A 87 8.74 -6.33 -8.92
N VAL A 88 7.52 -6.41 -8.40
CA VAL A 88 6.37 -6.93 -9.15
C VAL A 88 5.49 -5.79 -9.67
N PHE A 89 5.49 -4.64 -8.98
CA PHE A 89 4.62 -3.51 -9.19
C PHE A 89 5.37 -2.27 -9.69
N ASP A 90 6.39 -1.80 -8.96
CA ASP A 90 7.14 -0.59 -9.33
C ASP A 90 8.65 -0.72 -9.08
N GLU A 91 9.40 -0.92 -10.16
CA GLU A 91 10.84 -1.14 -10.14
C GLU A 91 11.65 0.12 -9.75
N GLU A 92 11.24 1.30 -10.22
CA GLU A 92 11.93 2.58 -9.97
C GLU A 92 11.89 2.93 -8.48
N CYS A 93 10.68 3.02 -7.91
CA CYS A 93 10.49 3.37 -6.51
C CYS A 93 11.06 2.30 -5.57
N ALA A 94 10.95 1.01 -5.95
CA ALA A 94 11.52 -0.09 -5.17
C ALA A 94 13.04 0.00 -5.07
N GLY A 95 13.72 0.31 -6.18
CA GLY A 95 15.17 0.49 -6.19
C GLY A 95 15.62 1.64 -5.28
N GLU A 96 14.93 2.77 -5.30
CA GLU A 96 15.22 3.91 -4.42
C GLU A 96 14.99 3.58 -2.94
N LEU A 97 13.89 2.90 -2.63
CA LEU A 97 13.57 2.46 -1.27
C LEU A 97 14.61 1.50 -0.71
N ALA A 98 15.00 0.49 -1.49
CA ALA A 98 15.98 -0.52 -1.09
C ALA A 98 17.37 0.08 -0.83
N ARG A 99 17.75 1.12 -1.59
CA ARG A 99 19.03 1.83 -1.38
C ARG A 99 19.02 2.70 -0.13
N ARG A 100 17.88 3.32 0.20
CA ARG A 100 17.80 4.33 1.26
C ARG A 100 17.48 3.75 2.64
N PHE A 101 16.67 2.71 2.71
CA PHE A 101 16.14 2.18 3.97
C PHE A 101 16.60 0.76 4.25
N THR A 102 16.77 0.46 5.53
CA THR A 102 17.05 -0.90 5.99
C THR A 102 15.77 -1.75 5.92
N ARG A 103 15.94 -3.07 5.88
CA ARG A 103 14.84 -4.05 5.91
C ARG A 103 13.86 -3.81 7.05
N ALA A 104 14.38 -3.58 8.26
CA ALA A 104 13.57 -3.30 9.44
C ALA A 104 12.68 -2.06 9.25
N LYS A 105 13.23 -0.97 8.67
CA LYS A 105 12.47 0.25 8.39
C LYS A 105 11.37 0.01 7.36
N LEU A 106 11.66 -0.73 6.29
CA LEU A 106 10.66 -1.05 5.26
C LEU A 106 9.52 -1.89 5.84
N ILE A 107 9.82 -2.90 6.66
CA ILE A 107 8.80 -3.70 7.36
C ILE A 107 7.93 -2.80 8.26
N SER A 108 8.55 -1.97 9.10
CA SER A 108 7.81 -1.06 9.98
C SER A 108 6.92 -0.08 9.20
N MET A 109 7.38 0.40 8.04
CA MET A 109 6.57 1.27 7.18
C MET A 109 5.39 0.51 6.58
N ILE A 110 5.57 -0.73 6.12
CA ILE A 110 4.49 -1.59 5.61
C ILE A 110 3.41 -1.80 6.68
N GLU A 111 3.82 -2.13 7.91
CA GLU A 111 2.92 -2.32 9.05
C GLU A 111 2.18 -1.01 9.40
N LEU A 112 2.88 0.12 9.38
CA LEU A 112 2.29 1.43 9.59
C LEU A 112 1.23 1.76 8.52
N THR A 113 1.51 1.49 7.23
CA THR A 113 0.56 1.71 6.15
C THR A 113 -0.71 0.86 6.33
N GLU A 114 -0.55 -0.41 6.72
CA GLU A 114 -1.68 -1.29 7.01
C GLU A 114 -2.52 -0.77 8.18
N ASN A 115 -1.86 -0.34 9.26
CA ASN A 115 -2.53 0.25 10.41
C ASN A 115 -3.28 1.54 10.08
N ALA A 116 -2.73 2.37 9.20
CA ALA A 116 -3.41 3.57 8.70
C ALA A 116 -4.65 3.21 7.88
N LYS A 117 -4.59 2.14 7.08
CA LYS A 117 -5.73 1.63 6.32
C LYS A 117 -6.88 1.22 7.23
N LEU A 118 -6.60 0.48 8.32
CA LEU A 118 -7.60 0.05 9.30
C LEU A 118 -8.28 1.22 10.05
N LYS A 119 -7.71 2.42 10.00
CA LYS A 119 -8.25 3.64 10.61
C LYS A 119 -9.26 4.37 9.71
N ILE A 120 -9.20 4.21 8.39
CA ILE A 120 -10.12 4.83 7.42
C ILE A 120 -11.60 4.48 7.69
N PRO A 121 -11.99 3.18 7.82
CA PRO A 121 -13.39 2.82 8.02
C PRO A 121 -13.96 3.26 9.39
N LYS A 122 -13.12 3.74 10.31
CA LYS A 122 -13.53 4.27 11.62
C LYS A 122 -13.91 5.76 11.57
N HIS A 123 -14.16 6.32 10.39
CA HIS A 123 -14.51 7.73 10.15
C HIS A 123 -13.53 8.75 10.77
N ILE A 124 -12.24 8.39 10.87
CA ILE A 124 -11.22 9.31 11.37
C ILE A 124 -11.15 10.55 10.46
N ASN A 125 -10.96 11.72 11.07
CA ASN A 125 -10.70 12.95 10.34
C ASN A 125 -9.46 12.78 9.46
N ILE A 126 -9.61 12.95 8.14
CA ILE A 126 -8.54 12.66 7.18
C ILE A 126 -7.30 13.54 7.40
N ASN A 127 -7.48 14.79 7.85
CA ASN A 127 -6.38 15.69 8.16
C ASN A 127 -5.61 15.25 9.40
N LEU A 128 -6.31 14.69 10.39
CA LEU A 128 -5.67 14.09 11.55
C LEU A 128 -4.90 12.81 11.16
N LEU A 129 -5.48 11.99 10.27
CA LEU A 129 -4.83 10.78 9.75
C LEU A 129 -3.55 11.12 9.00
N THR A 130 -3.59 12.09 8.07
CA THR A 130 -2.42 12.49 7.27
C THR A 130 -1.33 13.10 8.15
N THR A 131 -1.69 13.92 9.14
CA THR A 131 -0.74 14.51 10.08
C THR A 131 -0.05 13.45 10.94
N TRP A 132 -0.84 12.54 11.52
CA TRP A 132 -0.31 11.42 12.30
C TRP A 132 0.58 10.50 11.45
N LEU A 133 0.13 10.15 10.25
CA LEU A 133 0.86 9.26 9.34
C LEU A 133 2.18 9.88 8.87
N CYS A 134 2.21 11.20 8.62
CA CYS A 134 3.43 11.95 8.32
C CYS A 134 4.46 11.79 9.45
N GLY A 135 4.03 12.06 10.70
CA GLY A 135 4.88 11.94 11.88
C GLY A 135 5.44 10.52 12.07
N GLU A 136 4.60 9.49 11.91
CA GLU A 136 5.04 8.11 12.07
C GLU A 136 6.00 7.65 10.97
N TYR A 137 5.75 7.99 9.70
CA TYR A 137 6.71 7.70 8.63
C TYR A 137 8.05 8.39 8.90
N ARG A 138 8.03 9.64 9.37
CA ARG A 138 9.24 10.39 9.70
C ARG A 138 10.01 9.73 10.83
N ARG A 139 9.32 9.35 11.90
CA ARG A 139 9.89 8.64 13.04
C ARG A 139 10.64 7.38 12.59
N ILE A 140 10.03 6.54 11.76
CA ILE A 140 10.67 5.31 11.24
C ILE A 140 11.85 5.66 10.32
N SER A 141 11.70 6.67 9.45
CA SER A 141 12.74 7.05 8.49
C SER A 141 14.02 7.56 9.19
N TRP A 142 13.88 8.29 10.29
CA TRP A 142 14.97 8.99 10.97
C TRP A 142 15.59 8.23 12.16
N GLN A 143 14.90 7.24 12.72
CA GLN A 143 15.50 6.36 13.73
C GLN A 143 16.76 5.71 13.16
N ARG A 144 17.90 5.86 13.85
CA ARG A 144 19.20 5.31 13.42
C ARG A 144 19.22 3.80 13.59
#